data_AF-A0A7G1I1Q8-F1
#
_entry.id   AF-A0A7G1I1Q8-F1
#
_cell.length_a   1.000
_cell.length_b   1.000
_cell.length_c   1.000
_cell.angle_alpha   90.00
_cell.angle_beta   90.00
_cell.angle_gamma   90.00
#
_symmetry.space_group_name_H-M   'P 1'
#
loop_
_entity.id
_entity.type
_entity.pdbx_description
1 polymer ?
#
loop_
_entity_poly.entity_id
_entity_poly.type
_entity_poly.pdbx_seq_one_letter_code
_entity_poly.pdbx_strand_id
1 'polypeptide(L)' 'MALHRREGRWPAGDLTFSWYAEDKTGQPWVVSFQLNWPRDHGPTVTGWMLEVAKQVFALVGPR' A
#
# COMPACT_ATOMS: atom_id res chain seq x y z
N MET A 1 8.18 -8.55 -11.73
CA MET A 1 7.61 -8.02 -10.48
C MET A 1 6.24 -8.65 -10.29
N ALA A 2 6.05 -9.50 -9.28
CA ALA A 2 4.78 -10.16 -9.01
C ALA A 2 4.21 -9.62 -7.69
N LEU A 3 3.00 -9.08 -7.74
CA LEU A 3 2.36 -8.38 -6.63
C LEU A 3 1.36 -9.33 -5.95
N HIS A 4 1.64 -9.77 -4.73
CA HIS A 4 0.72 -10.61 -3.94
C HIS A 4 -0.06 -9.76 -2.93
N ARG A 5 -1.39 -9.81 -2.97
CA ARG A 5 -2.33 -9.10 -2.07
C ARG A 5 -2.92 -10.06 -1.05
N ARG A 6 -2.87 -9.72 0.25
CA ARG A 6 -3.75 -10.32 1.28
C ARG A 6 -4.68 -9.24 1.83
N GLU A 7 -5.99 -9.52 1.82
CA GLU A 7 -7.04 -8.60 2.25
C GLU A 7 -7.71 -9.17 3.51
N GLY A 8 -7.71 -8.40 4.60
CA GLY A 8 -8.47 -8.67 5.82
C GLY A 8 -9.44 -7.51 6.05
N ARG A 9 -10.71 -7.79 6.35
CA ARG A 9 -11.77 -6.77 6.50
C ARG A 9 -12.41 -6.91 7.88
N TRP A 10 -12.43 -5.82 8.65
CA TRP A 10 -13.08 -5.70 9.96
C TRP A 10 -14.22 -4.66 9.88
N PRO A 11 -15.32 -4.77 10.67
CA PRO A 11 -16.52 -3.95 10.47
C PRO A 11 -16.38 -2.58 11.13
N ALA A 12 -15.52 -1.72 10.59
CA ALA A 12 -15.56 -0.26 10.65
C ALA A 12 -14.28 0.28 10.02
N GLY A 13 -14.41 1.11 8.97
CA GLY A 13 -13.57 2.28 8.64
C GLY A 13 -12.06 2.15 8.40
N ASP A 14 -11.39 1.10 8.88
CA ASP A 14 -9.93 1.00 8.90
C ASP A 14 -9.46 0.15 7.73
N LEU A 15 -9.11 0.82 6.63
CA LEU A 15 -8.50 0.18 5.47
C LEU A 15 -6.99 0.22 5.67
N THR A 16 -6.42 -0.96 5.93
CA THR A 16 -4.97 -1.13 5.93
C THR A 16 -4.53 -1.66 4.57
N PHE A 17 -3.66 -0.92 3.91
CA PHE A 17 -2.99 -1.36 2.69
C PHE A 17 -1.51 -1.58 2.97
N SER A 18 -1.04 -2.79 2.70
CA SER A 18 0.38 -3.15 2.86
C SER A 18 0.93 -3.64 1.54
N TRP A 19 2.12 -3.14 1.20
CA TRP A 19 2.85 -3.53 0.01
C TRP A 19 4.27 -3.95 0.38
N TYR A 20 4.75 -4.96 -0.32
CA TYR A 20 6.11 -5.46 -0.23
C TYR A 20 6.81 -5.26 -1.58
N ALA A 21 8.04 -4.75 -1.54
CA ALA A 21 8.91 -4.67 -2.70
C ALA A 21 10.35 -4.97 -2.29
N GLU A 22 11.09 -5.58 -3.20
CA GLU A 22 12.54 -5.72 -3.09
C GLU A 22 13.19 -4.71 -4.02
N ASP A 23 14.23 -4.03 -3.55
CA ASP A 23 15.02 -3.16 -4.42
C ASP A 23 16.04 -3.95 -5.25
N LYS A 24 16.78 -3.25 -6.12
CA LYS A 24 17.80 -3.87 -7.00
C LYS A 24 18.98 -4.48 -6.24
N THR A 25 19.18 -4.12 -4.97
CA THR A 25 20.21 -4.69 -4.09
C THR A 25 19.72 -5.96 -3.39
N GLY A 26 18.44 -6.32 -3.58
CA GLY A 26 17.80 -7.45 -2.91
C GLY A 26 17.34 -7.11 -1.49
N GLN A 27 17.35 -5.84 -1.10
CA GLN A 27 16.88 -5.44 0.23
C GLN A 27 15.34 -5.35 0.23
N PRO A 28 14.67 -6.04 1.18
CA PRO A 28 13.21 -6.06 1.26
C PRO A 28 12.67 -4.83 1.98
N TRP A 29 11.58 -4.27 1.45
CA TRP A 29 10.87 -3.13 1.99
C TRP A 29 9.39 -3.47 2.13
N VAL A 30 8.82 -3.16 3.31
CA VAL A 30 7.38 -3.21 3.56
C VAL A 30 6.90 -1.79 3.82
N VAL A 31 5.87 -1.38 3.10
CA VAL A 31 5.19 -0.11 3.35
C VAL A 31 3.74 -0.42 3.70
N SER A 32 3.31 0.05 4.87
CA SER A 32 1.95 -0.13 5.37
C SER A 32 1.30 1.23 5.60
N PHE A 33 0.12 1.41 5.00
CA PHE A 33 -0.73 2.56 5.20
C PHE A 33 -1.99 2.12 5.92
N GLN A 34 -2.29 2.78 7.03
CA GLN A 34 -3.56 2.64 7.72
C GLN A 34 -4.37 3.91 7.50
N LEU A 35 -5.56 3.74 6.92
CA LEU A 35 -6.49 4.83 6.68
C LEU A 35 -7.71 4.59 7.55
N ASN A 36 -7.98 5.54 8.44
CA ASN A 36 -9.17 5.53 9.26
C ASN A 36 -10.18 6.46 8.59
N TRP A 37 -11.22 5.92 7.96
CA TRP A 37 -12.26 6.72 7.32
C TRP A 37 -13.63 6.52 7.92
N PRO A 38 -14.37 7.62 8.16
CA PRO A 38 -15.73 7.53 8.70
C PRO A 38 -16.76 7.01 7.69
N ARG A 39 -16.45 7.02 6.38
CA ARG A 39 -17.30 6.44 5.31
C ARG A 39 -16.44 5.80 4.23
N ASP A 40 -17.02 4.80 3.57
CA ASP A 40 -16.40 4.10 2.45
C ASP A 40 -16.29 5.06 1.25
N HIS A 41 -15.07 5.34 0.78
CA HIS A 41 -14.80 6.37 -0.24
C HIS A 41 -14.74 5.82 -1.68
N GLY A 42 -15.25 4.60 -1.90
CA GLY A 42 -15.41 4.03 -3.23
C GLY A 42 -14.09 3.69 -3.94
N PRO A 43 -14.16 3.17 -5.18
CA PRO A 43 -13.00 2.60 -5.88
C PRO A 43 -11.91 3.60 -6.29
N THR A 44 -12.24 4.90 -6.34
CA THR A 44 -11.31 5.97 -6.74
C THR A 44 -10.12 6.09 -5.77
N VAL A 45 -10.37 5.85 -4.49
CA VAL A 45 -9.32 5.85 -3.47
C VAL A 45 -8.25 4.82 -3.76
N THR A 46 -8.67 3.62 -4.13
CA THR A 46 -7.77 2.48 -4.26
C THR A 46 -6.75 2.75 -5.37
N GLY A 47 -7.20 3.41 -6.45
CA GLY A 47 -6.32 3.88 -7.52
C GLY A 47 -5.32 4.93 -7.04
N TRP A 48 -5.78 5.94 -6.29
CA TRP A 48 -4.90 6.96 -5.73
C TRP A 48 -3.87 6.39 -4.75
N MET A 49 -4.27 5.47 -3.86
CA MET A 49 -3.38 4.82 -2.91
C MET A 49 -2.28 3.99 -3.59
N LEU A 50 -2.56 3.41 -4.76
CA LEU A 50 -1.53 2.73 -5.54
C LEU A 50 -0.44 3.69 -6.03
N GLU A 51 -0.80 4.91 -6.45
CA GLU A 51 0.16 5.93 -6.86
C GLU A 51 0.99 6.45 -5.66
N VAL A 52 0.37 6.58 -4.49
CA VAL A 52 1.09 6.92 -3.25
C VAL A 52 2.12 5.83 -2.91
N ALA A 53 1.73 4.56 -2.97
CA ALA A 53 2.64 3.45 -2.70
C ALA A 53 3.86 3.48 -3.65
N LYS A 54 3.65 3.71 -4.95
CA LYS A 54 4.75 3.84 -5.94
C LYS A 54 5.70 4.98 -5.59
N GLN A 55 5.19 6.14 -5.20
CA GLN A 55 6.02 7.29 -4.80
C GLN A 55 6.82 6.99 -3.54
N VAL A 56 6.22 6.32 -2.54
CA VAL A 56 6.95 5.93 -1.33
C VAL A 56 8.05 4.93 -1.67
N PHE A 57 7.79 3.92 -2.50
CA PHE A 57 8.86 3.01 -2.95
C PHE A 57 9.97 3.70 -3.75
N ALA A 58 9.67 4.78 -4.49
CA ALA A 58 10.70 5.59 -5.14
C ALA A 58 11.54 6.42 -4.15
N LEU A 59 11.03 6.67 -2.93
CA LEU A 59 11.74 7.38 -1.87
C LEU A 59 12.52 6.44 -0.95
N VAL A 60 11.95 5.27 -0.61
CA VAL A 60 12.59 4.31 0.30
C VAL A 60 13.49 3.31 -0.43
N GLY A 61 13.22 3.02 -1.70
CA GLY A 61 14.08 2.19 -2.53
C GLY A 61 15.31 2.96 -3.01
N PRO A 62 16.52 2.36 -2.97
CA PRO A 62 17.71 2.94 -3.58
C PRO A 62 17.53 3.09 -5.10
N ARG A 63 18.03 4.20 -5.66
CA ARG A 63 18.00 4.54 -7.10
C ARG A 63 18.66 3.45 -7.96
#